data_AF-A0A0Q9LB61-F1
#
_entry.id   AF-A0A0Q9LB61-F1
#
_cell.length_a   1.000
_cell.length_b   1.000
_cell.length_c   1.000
_cell.angle_alpha   90.00
_cell.angle_beta   90.00
_cell.angle_gamma   90.00
#
_symmetry.space_group_name_H-M   'P 1'
#
loop_
_entity.id
_entity.type
_entity.pdbx_description
1 polymer ?
#
loop_
_entity_poly.entity_id
_entity_poly.type
_entity_poly.pdbx_seq_one_letter_code
_entity_poly.pdbx_strand_id
1 'polypeptide(L)' 'MKVDEEKNRIYLSAGQVGCAVPSVVHLQEKPSEIVIAVSGAPSSASGPCTAQKVSLVGYVQLSGPVAGRRIVGNAA' A
#
# COMPACT_ATOMS: atom_id res chain seq x y z
N MET A 1 -1.12 4.71 8.84
CA MET A 1 -1.57 5.39 7.60
C MET A 1 -1.93 6.83 7.92
N LYS A 2 -1.67 7.79 7.02
CA LYS A 2 -2.05 9.20 7.21
C LYS A 2 -2.74 9.73 5.95
N VAL A 3 -3.80 10.51 6.12
CA VAL A 3 -4.54 11.16 5.03
C VAL A 3 -4.20 12.65 5.02
N ASP A 4 -3.92 13.18 3.84
CA ASP A 4 -3.80 14.61 3.58
C ASP A 4 -4.92 14.98 2.60
N GLU A 5 -6.01 15.51 3.15
CA GLU A 5 -7.21 15.84 2.37
C GLU A 5 -7.00 17.08 1.49
N GLU A 6 -6.15 18.02 1.91
CA GLU A 6 -5.83 19.23 1.14
C GLU A 6 -5.10 18.88 -0.16
N LYS A 7 -4.15 17.95 -0.08
CA LYS A 7 -3.39 17.48 -1.24
C LYS A 7 -4.01 16.25 -1.90
N ASN A 8 -5.09 15.72 -1.35
CA ASN A 8 -5.77 14.50 -1.81
C ASN A 8 -4.82 13.29 -1.90
N ARG A 9 -4.02 13.09 -0.85
CA ARG A 9 -2.99 12.06 -0.74
C ARG A 9 -3.26 11.12 0.43
N ILE A 10 -3.00 9.83 0.22
CA ILE A 10 -2.95 8.85 1.30
C ILE A 10 -1.52 8.36 1.44
N TYR A 11 -0.90 8.64 2.57
CA TYR A 11 0.42 8.16 2.95
C TYR A 11 0.32 6.76 3.55
N LEU A 12 1.07 5.84 2.96
CA LEU A 12 1.09 4.44 3.34
C LEU A 12 2.50 4.00 3.73
N SER A 13 2.55 3.10 4.71
CA SER A 13 3.73 2.35 5.09
C SER A 13 3.30 0.90 5.17
N ALA A 14 3.93 0.07 4.35
CA ALA A 14 3.64 -1.35 4.23
C ALA A 14 4.89 -2.11 4.66
N GLY A 15 4.87 -2.72 5.84
CA GLY A 15 5.94 -3.56 6.32
C GLY A 15 5.57 -5.03 6.17
N GLN A 16 6.46 -5.84 5.59
CA GLN A 16 6.34 -7.29 5.67
C GLN A 16 7.68 -7.92 6.03
N VAL A 17 7.62 -8.94 6.89
CA VAL A 17 8.73 -9.86 7.08
C VAL A 17 8.43 -11.06 6.21
N GLY A 18 9.24 -11.26 5.18
CA GLY A 18 9.01 -12.37 4.29
C GLY A 18 10.01 -12.40 3.16
N CYS A 19 9.77 -13.33 2.25
CA CYS A 19 10.58 -13.47 1.07
C CYS A 19 10.09 -12.60 -0.08
N ALA A 20 8.97 -11.89 0.06
CA ALA A 20 8.48 -10.98 -0.97
C ALA A 20 8.94 -9.54 -0.69
N VAL A 21 9.42 -8.87 -1.74
CA VAL A 21 9.73 -7.44 -1.69
C VAL A 21 8.48 -6.70 -2.20
N PRO A 22 7.79 -5.88 -1.37
CA PRO A 22 6.67 -5.10 -1.84
C PRO A 22 7.15 -4.13 -2.93
N SER A 23 6.48 -4.13 -4.08
CA SER A 23 6.92 -3.38 -5.27
C SER A 23 5.78 -2.64 -5.96
N VAL A 24 4.53 -3.08 -5.79
CA VAL A 24 3.37 -2.50 -6.47
C VAL A 24 2.31 -2.14 -5.44
N VAL A 25 1.74 -0.94 -5.58
CA VAL A 25 0.58 -0.49 -4.82
C VAL A 25 -0.62 -0.48 -5.76
N HIS A 26 -1.63 -1.28 -5.45
CA HIS A 26 -2.92 -1.27 -6.13
C HIS A 26 -3.87 -0.34 -5.40
N LEU A 27 -4.48 0.57 -6.15
CA LEU A 27 -5.48 1.51 -5.69
C LEU A 27 -6.79 1.24 -6.42
N GLN A 28 -7.87 1.04 -5.67
CA GLN A 28 -9.22 0.96 -6.22
C GLN A 28 -10.10 2.01 -5.54
N GLU A 29 -10.55 2.99 -6.32
CA GLU A 29 -11.49 4.02 -5.85
C GLU A 29 -12.93 3.55 -6.07
N LYS A 30 -13.71 3.49 -4.99
CA LYS A 30 -15.16 3.28 -5.00
C LYS A 30 -15.86 4.54 -4.44
N PRO A 31 -17.18 4.70 -4.66
CA PRO A 31 -17.91 5.87 -4.18
C PRO A 31 -17.85 6.04 -2.65
N SER A 32 -17.91 4.94 -1.89
CA SER A 32 -17.90 4.95 -0.43
C SER A 32 -16.57 4.51 0.19
N GLU A 33 -15.67 3.90 -0.59
CA GLU A 33 -14.46 3.28 -0.07
C GLU A 33 -13.26 3.48 -1.01
N ILE A 34 -12.06 3.54 -0.44
CA ILE A 34 -10.79 3.51 -1.17
C ILE A 34 -10.04 2.28 -0.71
N VAL A 35 -9.81 1.32 -1.61
CA VAL A 35 -9.09 0.09 -1.29
C VAL A 35 -7.64 0.22 -1.71
N ILE A 36 -6.72 0.00 -0.76
CA ILE A 36 -5.27 0.02 -0.99
C ILE A 36 -4.71 -1.37 -0.68
N ALA A 37 -4.09 -1.99 -1.69
CA ALA A 37 -3.38 -3.25 -1.52
C ALA A 37 -1.93 -3.09 -1.97
N VAL A 38 -1.01 -3.77 -1.29
CA VAL A 38 0.41 -3.80 -1.68
C VAL A 38 0.75 -5.22 -2.07
N SER A 39 1.33 -5.38 -3.26
CA SER A 39 1.82 -6.65 -3.77
C SER A 39 3.32 -6.57 -4.01
N GLY A 40 3.97 -7.73 -4.02
CA GLY A 40 5.41 -7.84 -4.13
C GLY A 40 5.82 -9.13 -4.80
N ALA A 41 6.94 -9.10 -5.52
CA ALA A 41 7.51 -10.30 -6.09
C ALA A 41 8.33 -11.06 -5.04
N PRO A 42 8.36 -12.40 -5.07
CA PRO A 42 9.33 -13.15 -4.29
C PRO A 42 10.75 -12.73 -4.68
N SER A 43 11.58 -12.44 -3.68
CA SER A 43 12.99 -12.07 -3.79
C SER A 43 13.85 -13.15 -4.44
N SER A 44 13.38 -14.40 -4.46
CA SER A 44 14.01 -15.50 -5.19
C SER A 44 12.95 -16.30 -5.94
N ALA A 45 13.05 -16.34 -7.27
CA ALA A 45 12.13 -17.09 -8.11
C ALA A 45 12.37 -18.62 -8.09
N SER A 46 13.48 -19.11 -7.51
CA SER A 46 13.90 -20.52 -7.66
C SER A 46 14.88 -21.06 -6.60
N GLY A 47 14.94 -20.50 -5.39
CA GLY A 47 15.86 -20.96 -4.33
C GLY A 47 15.45 -20.56 -2.91
N PRO A 48 16.22 -20.98 -1.88
CA PRO A 48 15.97 -20.56 -0.51
C PRO A 48 16.12 -19.05 -0.38
N CYS A 49 15.08 -18.39 0.10
CA CYS A 49 15.08 -16.95 0.37
C CYS A 49 15.45 -16.68 1.83
N THR A 50 16.19 -15.61 2.06
CA THR A 50 16.33 -15.05 3.41
C THR A 50 15.17 -14.11 3.65
N ALA A 51 14.34 -14.39 4.67
CA ALA A 51 13.28 -13.47 5.04
C ALA A 51 13.88 -12.14 5.50
N GLN A 52 13.48 -11.05 4.85
CA GLN A 52 13.93 -9.70 5.19
C GLN A 52 12.74 -8.89 5.67
N LYS A 53 12.98 -7.99 6.62
CA LYS A 53 12.00 -6.98 6.99
C LYS A 53 12.08 -5.86 5.96
N VAL A 54 11.13 -5.85 5.03
CA VAL A 54 11.06 -4.84 3.97
C VAL A 54 9.90 -3.90 4.26
N SER A 55 10.13 -2.61 4.10
CA SER A 55 9.11 -1.57 4.25
C SER A 55 9.00 -0.75 2.97
N LEU A 56 7.79 -0.64 2.43
CA LEU A 56 7.46 0.30 1.36
C LEU A 56 6.80 1.52 1.98
N VAL A 57 7.39 2.69 1.77
CA VAL A 57 6.89 3.97 2.28
C VAL A 57 6.63 4.89 1.10
N GLY A 58 5.44 5.47 1.04
CA GLY A 58 5.07 6.36 -0.05
C GLY A 58 3.70 6.99 0.15
N TYR A 59 3.18 7.54 -0.94
CA TYR A 59 1.82 8.07 -0.99
C TYR A 59 1.14 7.67 -2.30
N VAL A 60 -0.18 7.57 -2.26
CA VAL A 60 -1.02 7.53 -3.47
C VAL A 60 -1.73 8.87 -3.61
N GLN A 61 -1.76 9.38 -4.84
CA GLN A 61 -2.54 10.54 -5.22
C GLN A 61 -3.87 10.05 -5.78
N LEU A 62 -4.97 10.57 -5.24
CA LEU A 62 -6.30 10.17 -5.69
C LEU A 62 -6.79 11.08 -6.80
N SER A 63 -7.65 10.53 -7.66
CA SER A 63 -8.31 11.29 -8.73
C SER A 63 -9.48 12.12 -8.20
N GLY A 64 -10.22 11.59 -7.21
CA GLY A 64 -11.35 12.26 -6.55
C GLY A 64 -11.08 12.54 -5.07
N PRO A 65 -11.87 13.42 -4.43
CA PRO A 65 -11.66 13.83 -3.04
C PRO A 65 -11.77 12.64 -2.07
N VAL A 66 -10.93 12.58 -1.04
CA VAL A 66 -11.05 11.57 0.03
C VAL A 66 -12.40 11.69 0.75
N ALA A 67 -12.89 12.92 0.95
CA ALA A 67 -14.13 13.34 1.62
C ALA A 67 -15.05 12.19 2.09
N GLY A 68 -14.83 11.72 3.32
CA GLY A 68 -15.72 10.77 4.00
C GLY A 68 -15.69 9.33 3.47
N ARG A 69 -14.88 9.02 2.44
CA ARG A 69 -14.69 7.66 1.96
C ARG A 69 -13.89 6.84 2.96
N ARG A 70 -14.37 5.63 3.25
CA ARG A 70 -13.66 4.71 4.15
C ARG A 70 -12.43 4.16 3.43
N ILE A 71 -11.27 4.31 4.05
CA ILE A 71 -10.04 3.74 3.48
C ILE A 71 -9.87 2.32 4.04
N VAL A 72 -9.75 1.35 3.14
CA VAL A 72 -9.67 -0.07 3.46
C VAL A 72 -8.35 -0.62 2.92
N GLY A 73 -7.59 -1.29 3.79
CA GLY A 73 -6.37 -1.98 3.41
C GLY A 73 -5.12 -1.44 4.10
N ASN A 74 -4.14 -2.34 4.21
CA ASN A 74 -2.86 -2.16 4.89
C ASN A 74 -2.95 -1.37 6.20
N ALA A 75 -3.88 -1.82 7.07
CA ALA A 75 -3.75 -1.54 8.50
C ALA A 75 -2.45 -2.20 8.95
N ALA A 76 -1.56 -1.37 9.52
CA ALA A 76 -0.28 -1.80 10.05
C ALA A 76 -0.41 -2.96 11.05
#